data_AF-A0A661PC19-F1
#
_entry.id   AF-A0A661PC19-F1
#
_cell.length_a   1.000
_cell.length_b   1.000
_cell.length_c   1.000
_cell.angle_alpha   90.00
_cell.angle_beta   90.00
_cell.angle_gamma   90.00
#
_symmetry.space_group_name_H-M   'P 1'
#
loop_
_entity.id
_entity.type
_entity.pdbx_description
1 polymer ?
#
loop_
_entity_poly.entity_id
_entity_poly.type
_entity_poly.pdbx_seq_one_letter_code
_entity_poly.pdbx_strand_id
1 'polypeptide(L)'
;MDIKTKEDYERALDLVEYLMTTSEDTAENPILHLINFVAASIEKYEDSLEDMIEFEKDTDALDPAVSTLRVIMDQNNLAYADLKEEIGSKSLISQIINGNRSLTKNHIRKLSDRFHVSPELFF
;
A
#
# COMPACT_ATOMS: atom_id res chain seq x y z
N MET A 1 -3.81 20.18 14.76
CA MET A 1 -5.24 20.31 15.08
C MET A 1 -5.56 19.20 16.05
N ASP A 2 -6.45 19.36 17.04
CA ASP A 2 -6.74 18.29 18.01
C ASP A 2 -8.10 17.68 17.66
N ILE A 3 -8.10 16.50 17.04
CA ILE A 3 -9.30 15.78 16.61
C ILE A 3 -9.76 14.89 17.77
N LYS A 4 -10.99 15.08 18.23
CA LYS A 4 -11.54 14.32 19.39
C LYS A 4 -12.83 13.60 19.09
N THR A 5 -13.55 14.07 18.07
CA THR A 5 -14.84 13.53 17.69
C THR A 5 -14.82 13.11 16.24
N LYS A 6 -15.75 12.22 15.86
CA LYS A 6 -15.94 11.82 14.48
C LYS A 6 -16.26 13.03 13.57
N GLU A 7 -16.98 14.02 14.09
CA GLU A 7 -17.30 15.24 13.32
C GLU A 7 -16.05 16.09 13.05
N ASP A 8 -15.11 16.16 14.00
CA ASP A 8 -13.82 16.83 13.79
C ASP A 8 -12.98 16.10 12.74
N TYR A 9 -13.04 14.77 12.74
CA TYR A 9 -12.34 13.92 11.78
C TYR A 9 -12.89 14.11 10.36
N GLU A 10 -14.22 14.06 10.18
CA GLU A 10 -14.86 14.31 8.89
C GLU A 10 -14.52 15.71 8.35
N ARG A 11 -14.54 16.75 9.20
CA ARG A 11 -14.10 18.10 8.79
C ARG A 11 -12.62 18.17 8.41
N ALA A 12 -11.76 17.39 9.08
CA ALA A 12 -10.35 17.33 8.75
C ALA A 12 -10.11 16.63 7.40
N LEU A 13 -10.88 15.58 7.08
CA LEU A 13 -10.88 14.92 5.78
C LEU A 13 -11.31 15.87 4.66
N ASP A 14 -12.44 16.57 4.84
CA ASP A 14 -12.92 17.56 3.86
C ASP A 14 -11.87 18.66 3.63
N LEU A 15 -11.19 19.09 4.70
CA LEU A 15 -10.14 20.09 4.62
C LEU A 15 -8.92 19.57 3.84
N VAL A 16 -8.41 18.38 4.14
CA VAL A 16 -7.22 17.85 3.45
C VAL A 16 -7.53 17.61 1.97
N GLU A 17 -8.72 17.11 1.64
CA GLU A 17 -9.18 16.93 0.26
C GLU A 17 -9.25 18.26 -0.50
N TYR A 18 -9.84 19.30 0.12
CA TYR A 18 -9.89 20.63 -0.46
C TYR A 18 -8.48 21.20 -0.71
N LEU A 19 -7.57 21.05 0.26
CA LEU A 19 -6.20 21.54 0.14
C LEU A 19 -5.42 20.83 -0.97
N MET A 20 -5.53 19.51 -1.07
CA MET A 20 -4.89 18.71 -2.14
C MET A 20 -5.45 19.07 -3.52
N THR A 21 -6.77 19.29 -3.63
CA THR A 21 -7.43 19.64 -4.91
C THR A 21 -7.08 21.06 -5.36
N THR A 22 -6.81 21.97 -4.41
CA THR A 22 -6.53 23.38 -4.69
C THR A 22 -5.03 23.66 -4.87
N SER A 23 -4.15 22.78 -4.38
CA SER A 23 -2.70 22.95 -4.51
C SER A 23 -2.22 22.63 -5.92
N GLU A 24 -1.36 23.50 -6.47
CA GLU A 24 -0.53 23.13 -7.63
C GLU A 24 0.54 22.10 -7.20
N ASP A 25 0.79 21.10 -8.04
CA ASP A 25 1.83 20.07 -7.87
C ASP A 25 3.24 20.66 -8.05
N THR A 26 3.64 21.51 -7.11
CA THR A 26 4.98 22.10 -7.05
C THR A 26 5.57 21.90 -5.66
N ALA A 27 6.84 21.46 -5.62
CA ALA A 27 7.53 21.11 -4.38
C ALA A 27 7.72 22.29 -3.42
N GLU A 28 7.57 23.54 -3.89
CA GLU A 28 7.70 24.76 -3.09
C GLU A 28 6.34 25.29 -2.59
N ASN A 29 5.24 24.56 -2.80
CA ASN A 29 3.91 25.03 -2.44
C ASN A 29 3.73 25.13 -0.91
N PRO A 30 3.49 26.33 -0.34
CA PRO A 30 3.27 26.49 1.10
C PRO A 30 2.06 25.71 1.63
N ILE A 31 1.10 25.36 0.77
CA ILE A 31 -0.07 24.54 1.09
C ILE A 31 0.35 23.12 1.51
N LEU A 32 1.47 22.60 0.99
CA LEU A 32 1.99 21.28 1.33
C LEU A 32 2.26 21.15 2.84
N HIS A 33 2.73 22.23 3.48
CA HIS A 33 2.94 22.23 4.94
C HIS A 33 1.61 22.12 5.71
N LEU A 34 0.55 22.73 5.19
CA LEU A 34 -0.77 22.65 5.81
C LEU A 34 -1.40 21.27 5.60
N ILE A 35 -1.25 20.68 4.41
CA ILE A 35 -1.64 19.30 4.13
C ILE A 35 -0.97 18.35 5.11
N ASN A 36 0.36 18.45 5.26
CA ASN A 36 1.11 17.61 6.20
C ASN A 36 0.64 17.78 7.65
N PHE A 37 0.33 19.01 8.06
CA PHE A 37 -0.17 19.28 9.42
C PHE A 37 -1.56 18.69 9.68
N VAL A 38 -2.47 18.79 8.71
CA VAL A 38 -3.82 18.20 8.81
C VAL A 38 -3.72 16.68 8.77
N ALA A 39 -2.94 16.12 7.85
CA ALA A 39 -2.69 14.68 7.73
C ALA A 39 -2.13 14.09 9.04
N ALA A 40 -1.11 14.71 9.64
CA ALA A 40 -0.56 14.25 10.92
C ALA A 40 -1.57 14.33 12.08
N SER A 41 -2.57 15.23 12.00
CA SER A 41 -3.64 15.31 13.00
C SER A 41 -4.69 14.21 12.80
N ILE A 42 -4.95 13.83 11.55
CA ILE A 42 -5.84 12.72 11.14
C ILE A 42 -5.23 11.39 11.57
N GLU A 43 -3.97 11.13 11.20
CA GLU A 43 -3.21 9.92 11.55
C GLU A 43 -3.23 9.68 13.06
N LYS A 44 -2.88 10.70 13.85
CA LYS A 44 -2.91 10.62 15.32
C LYS A 44 -4.29 10.22 15.89
N TYR A 45 -5.38 10.62 15.23
CA TYR A 45 -6.73 10.24 15.65
C TYR A 45 -7.05 8.80 15.24
N GLU A 46 -6.69 8.40 14.02
CA GLU A 46 -6.84 7.04 13.51
C GLU A 46 -6.09 6.02 14.36
N ASP A 47 -4.87 6.35 14.81
CA ASP A 47 -4.06 5.55 15.76
C ASP A 47 -4.77 5.25 17.09
N SER A 48 -5.84 5.98 17.41
CA SER A 48 -6.63 5.78 18.62
C SER A 48 -7.90 4.94 18.41
N LEU A 49 -8.25 4.62 17.17
CA LEU A 49 -9.44 3.85 16.80
C LEU A 49 -9.13 2.36 16.83
N GLU A 50 -9.93 1.58 17.58
CA GLU A 50 -9.72 0.13 17.70
C GLU A 50 -9.75 -0.58 16.33
N ASP A 51 -10.68 -0.22 15.45
CA ASP A 51 -10.80 -0.80 14.12
C ASP A 51 -9.54 -0.55 13.25
N MET A 52 -8.89 0.61 13.41
CA MET A 52 -7.64 0.92 12.70
C MET A 52 -6.46 0.15 13.30
N ILE A 53 -6.38 0.06 14.63
CA ILE A 53 -5.37 -0.75 15.34
C ILE A 53 -5.48 -2.24 14.96
N GLU A 54 -6.70 -2.77 14.80
CA GLU A 54 -6.91 -4.14 14.34
C GLU A 54 -6.50 -4.31 12.87
N PHE A 55 -6.90 -3.36 12.00
CA PHE A 55 -6.49 -3.36 10.61
C PHE A 55 -4.96 -3.32 10.43
N GLU A 56 -4.25 -2.47 11.19
CA GLU A 56 -2.80 -2.38 11.15
C GLU A 56 -2.14 -3.70 11.52
N LYS A 57 -2.61 -4.37 12.58
CA LYS A 57 -2.11 -5.69 12.98
C LYS A 57 -2.29 -6.74 11.88
N ASP A 58 -3.45 -6.71 11.22
CA ASP A 58 -3.74 -7.61 10.10
C ASP A 58 -2.82 -7.31 8.91
N THR A 59 -2.53 -6.03 8.63
CA THR A 59 -1.63 -5.64 7.54
C THR A 59 -0.16 -5.92 7.83
N ASP A 60 0.31 -5.71 9.07
CA ASP A 60 1.68 -6.00 9.52
C ASP A 60 1.99 -7.50 9.46
N ALA A 61 0.96 -8.35 9.55
CA ALA A 61 1.10 -9.79 9.40
C ALA A 61 1.24 -10.25 7.94
N LEU A 62 1.00 -9.37 6.95
CA LEU A 62 1.11 -9.71 5.54
C LEU A 62 2.57 -9.67 5.07
N ASP A 63 2.97 -10.68 4.30
CA ASP A 63 4.26 -10.67 3.60
C ASP A 63 4.20 -9.64 2.43
N PRO A 64 5.01 -8.56 2.46
CA PRO A 64 5.01 -7.54 1.40
C PRO A 64 5.23 -8.14 0.01
N ALA A 65 6.03 -9.20 -0.10
CA ALA A 65 6.30 -9.86 -1.37
C ALA A 65 5.04 -10.55 -1.93
N VAL A 66 4.21 -11.13 -1.06
CA VAL A 66 2.95 -11.77 -1.44
C VAL A 66 1.91 -10.72 -1.80
N SER A 67 1.81 -9.65 -1.01
CA SER A 67 0.89 -8.53 -1.29
C SER A 67 1.19 -7.88 -2.64
N THR A 68 2.45 -7.56 -2.91
CA THR A 68 2.88 -6.98 -4.19
C THR A 68 2.63 -7.94 -5.35
N LEU A 69 2.87 -9.24 -5.17
CA LEU A 69 2.53 -10.24 -6.18
C LEU A 69 1.02 -10.27 -6.49
N ARG A 70 0.16 -10.22 -5.46
CA ARG A 70 -1.30 -10.19 -5.65
C ARG A 70 -1.74 -8.95 -6.43
N VAL A 71 -1.18 -7.79 -6.11
CA VAL A 71 -1.48 -6.53 -6.83
C VAL A 71 -1.05 -6.63 -8.30
N ILE A 72 0.16 -7.12 -8.59
CA ILE A 72 0.62 -7.33 -9.97
C ILE A 72 -0.33 -8.24 -10.72
N MET A 73 -0.78 -9.33 -10.09
CA MET A 73 -1.69 -10.29 -10.72
C MET A 73 -3.07 -9.68 -10.99
N ASP A 74 -3.62 -8.95 -10.03
CA ASP A 74 -4.92 -8.30 -10.15
C ASP A 74 -4.91 -7.22 -11.25
N GLN A 75 -3.95 -6.29 -11.18
CA GLN A 75 -3.85 -5.17 -12.13
C GLN A 75 -3.57 -5.60 -13.57
N ASN A 76 -2.93 -6.75 -13.76
CA ASN A 76 -2.62 -7.31 -15.08
C ASN A 76 -3.57 -8.47 -15.47
N ASN A 77 -4.58 -8.77 -14.65
CA ASN A 77 -5.53 -9.88 -14.83
C ASN A 77 -4.84 -11.23 -15.13
N LEU A 78 -3.79 -11.56 -14.37
CA LEU A 78 -2.94 -12.72 -14.58
C LEU A 78 -3.46 -13.94 -13.83
N ALA A 79 -3.55 -15.07 -14.53
CA ALA A 79 -3.69 -16.37 -13.90
C ALA A 79 -2.34 -16.91 -13.44
N TYR A 80 -2.35 -17.94 -12.58
CA TYR A 80 -1.10 -18.60 -12.13
C TYR A 80 -0.32 -19.22 -13.30
N ALA A 81 -0.96 -19.48 -14.45
CA ALA A 81 -0.27 -19.98 -15.64
C ALA A 81 0.71 -18.94 -16.20
N ASP A 82 0.38 -17.66 -16.06
CA ASP A 82 1.02 -16.57 -16.77
C ASP A 82 2.31 -16.12 -16.11
N LEU A 83 2.60 -16.60 -14.89
CA LEU A 83 3.81 -16.29 -14.11
C LEU A 83 4.85 -17.44 -14.13
N LYS A 84 4.72 -18.34 -15.11
CA LYS A 84 5.55 -19.54 -15.19
C LYS A 84 7.02 -19.25 -15.44
N GLU A 85 7.33 -18.21 -16.20
CA GLU A 85 8.70 -17.86 -16.56
C GLU A 85 9.45 -17.19 -15.41
N GLU A 86 8.73 -16.48 -14.54
CA GLU A 86 9.24 -15.71 -13.41
C GLU A 86 9.36 -16.58 -12.16
N ILE A 87 8.31 -17.34 -11.83
CA ILE A 87 8.20 -18.09 -10.59
C ILE A 87 8.28 -19.60 -10.84
N GLY A 88 7.53 -20.11 -11.83
CA GLY A 88 7.51 -21.54 -12.16
C GLY A 88 6.10 -22.15 -12.16
N SER A 89 5.97 -23.35 -11.60
CA SER A 89 4.69 -24.08 -11.70
C SER A 89 3.52 -23.37 -10.99
N LYS A 90 2.29 -23.61 -11.47
CA LYS A 90 1.05 -23.13 -10.82
C LYS A 90 0.97 -23.53 -9.33
N SER A 91 1.49 -24.71 -9.00
CA SER A 91 1.53 -25.21 -7.62
C SER A 91 2.44 -24.35 -6.74
N LEU A 92 3.63 -23.99 -7.24
CA LEU A 92 4.57 -23.12 -6.52
C LEU A 92 3.98 -21.72 -6.30
N ILE A 93 3.33 -21.15 -7.32
CA ILE A 93 2.68 -19.83 -7.22
C ILE A 93 1.56 -19.87 -6.16
N SER A 94 0.74 -20.92 -6.17
CA SER A 94 -0.29 -21.13 -5.14
C SER A 94 0.32 -21.25 -3.74
N GLN A 95 1.43 -21.98 -3.59
CA GLN A 95 2.12 -22.08 -2.30
C GLN A 95 2.66 -20.73 -1.82
N ILE A 96 3.13 -19.88 -2.73
CA ILE A 96 3.61 -18.53 -2.41
C ILE A 96 2.45 -17.62 -1.99
N ILE A 97 1.36 -17.58 -2.74
CA ILE A 97 0.18 -16.76 -2.44
C ILE A 97 -0.47 -17.13 -1.10
N ASN A 98 -0.34 -18.39 -0.69
CA ASN A 98 -0.82 -18.91 0.59
C ASN A 98 0.23 -18.84 1.73
N GLY A 99 1.39 -18.22 1.50
CA GLY A 99 2.44 -18.07 2.53
C GLY A 99 3.23 -19.34 2.88
N ASN A 100 3.01 -20.45 2.19
CA ASN A 100 3.71 -21.73 2.44
C ASN A 100 5.14 -21.75 1.85
N ARG A 101 5.45 -20.80 0.96
CA ARG A 101 6.74 -20.60 0.30
C ARG A 101 6.96 -19.10 0.10
N SER A 102 8.22 -18.67 0.15
CA SER A 102 8.57 -17.27 -0.13
C SER A 102 9.06 -17.09 -1.57
N LEU A 103 8.93 -15.89 -2.11
CA LEU A 103 9.60 -15.50 -3.34
C LEU A 103 11.12 -15.50 -3.12
N THR A 104 11.87 -16.01 -4.10
CA THR A 104 13.33 -15.91 -4.09
C THR A 104 13.75 -14.57 -4.69
N LYS A 105 14.97 -14.11 -4.38
CA LYS A 105 15.57 -12.92 -5.03
C LYS A 105 15.56 -13.02 -6.56
N ASN A 106 15.66 -14.23 -7.10
CA ASN A 106 15.59 -14.45 -8.55
C ASN A 106 14.17 -14.28 -9.09
N HIS A 107 13.15 -14.75 -8.37
CA HIS A 107 11.75 -14.50 -8.73
C HIS A 107 11.45 -13.00 -8.73
N ILE A 108 11.82 -12.31 -7.65
CA ILE A 108 11.62 -10.86 -7.50
C ILE A 108 12.27 -10.11 -8.66
N ARG A 109 13.53 -10.44 -9.00
CA ARG A 109 14.21 -9.83 -10.16
C ARG A 109 13.43 -10.01 -11.46
N LYS A 110 13.03 -11.24 -11.78
CA LYS A 110 12.28 -11.52 -13.02
C LYS A 110 10.91 -10.83 -13.06
N LEU A 111 10.21 -10.78 -11.93
CA LEU A 111 8.94 -10.05 -11.82
C LEU A 111 9.16 -8.54 -12.02
N SER A 112 10.18 -7.99 -11.36
CA SER A 112 10.56 -6.58 -11.49
C SER A 112 10.90 -6.22 -12.93
N ASP A 113 11.69 -7.06 -13.61
CA ASP A 113 12.09 -6.87 -15.00
C ASP A 113 10.87 -6.93 -15.95
N ARG A 114 9.95 -7.88 -15.76
CA ARG A 114 8.77 -8.02 -16.61
C ARG A 114 7.78 -6.86 -16.44
N PHE A 115 7.48 -6.51 -15.19
CA PHE A 115 6.44 -5.53 -14.87
C PHE A 115 6.99 -4.11 -14.73
N HIS A 116 8.30 -3.92 -14.91
CA HIS A 116 8.99 -2.63 -14.83
C HIS A 116 8.76 -1.92 -13.50
N VAL A 117 8.78 -2.68 -12.40
CA VAL A 117 8.59 -2.17 -11.04
C VAL A 117 9.89 -2.29 -10.23
N SER A 118 10.04 -1.46 -9.20
CA SER A 118 11.19 -1.57 -8.30
C SER A 118 11.14 -2.89 -7.51
N PRO A 119 12.26 -3.64 -7.40
CA PRO A 119 12.35 -4.79 -6.51
C PRO A 119 12.05 -4.46 -5.04
N GLU A 120 12.19 -3.19 -4.64
CA GLU A 120 11.92 -2.71 -3.28
C GLU A 120 10.47 -2.91 -2.85
N LEU A 121 9.53 -3.00 -3.80
CA LEU A 121 8.12 -3.27 -3.48
C LEU A 121 7.88 -4.67 -2.87
N PHE A 122 8.85 -5.58 -2.93
CA PHE A 122 8.73 -6.94 -2.40
C PHE A 122 9.35 -7.11 -0.99
N PHE A 123 9.76 -6.02 -0.33
CA PHE A 123 10.46 -6.06 0.97
C PHE A 123 9.75 -5.22 2.03
#